data_AF-A0A8J2AU71-F1
#
_entry.id   AF-A0A8J2AU71-F1
#
_cell.length_a   1.000
_cell.length_b   1.000
_cell.length_c   1.000
_cell.angle_alpha   90.00
_cell.angle_beta   90.00
_cell.angle_gamma   90.00
#
_symmetry.space_group_name_H-M   'P 1'
#
loop_
_entity.id
_entity.type
_entity.pdbx_description
1 polymer ?
#
loop_
_entity_poly.entity_id
_entity_poly.type
_entity_poly.pdbx_seq_one_letter_code
_entity_poly.pdbx_strand_id
1 'polypeptide(L)'
;MVTVAEPLSDFKDLGPVVYQESKILDNEIHLLCVHDSREKKFVNFEAYSFETGKVSRIQWDYVNFDSHFRFNAELMNPNNREGRYHWVCERLNFVSDGKGGRKLELCEPTDDMPQVADRARNFKIPTGRMNYADRQRLRLEMERLPKKRVENIDRMAAEFKAAFVQEVTEMQEMDRKKAEIRAQRIEEERKVRYNEICEVRQAENMLKQDYGDKERKREQIIKNKDDARNAASLAEIRQLLKEHDVQRKATQVKVAEQRKAKKEEREETKRAAEERFATDQAAEDRRLENWEKREDRLEQKAIRLQAERASFLEGIERTEISRSERKKELAHDLQVIRQNLWAKASAKDEKRKADNKAALDALAQQKEHAKQAALLGMTKKKRERKSDARMDAVEAEMRQQLEAEGKQNENAKKRDSKFIRIEAKKNDREVQKVIGWKESKIEEAYAKQRERQEKAAQLAEAIKEKLAEEARSRDVQERKDKMRNMAQDRKLGERMRRLVPGFKSEGSVFRPQ
;
A
#
# COMPACT_ATOMS: atom_id res chain seq x y z
N MET A 1 0.04 -47.26 -30.03
CA MET A 1 1.47 -46.88 -30.18
C MET A 1 1.74 -45.79 -29.17
N VAL A 2 2.47 -46.12 -28.10
CA VAL A 2 2.77 -45.18 -27.00
C VAL A 2 4.08 -44.48 -27.34
N THR A 3 4.00 -43.23 -27.80
CA THR A 3 5.17 -42.36 -27.96
C THR A 3 5.47 -41.73 -26.62
N VAL A 4 6.52 -42.23 -25.96
CA VAL A 4 7.10 -41.63 -24.75
C VAL A 4 7.83 -40.36 -25.17
N ALA A 5 7.38 -39.21 -24.67
CA ALA A 5 8.05 -37.93 -24.87
C ALA A 5 9.30 -37.84 -23.98
N GLU A 6 10.46 -37.66 -24.61
CA GLU A 6 11.73 -37.40 -23.91
C GLU A 6 11.75 -35.99 -23.28
N PRO A 7 12.38 -35.79 -22.11
CA PRO A 7 12.53 -34.47 -21.52
C PRO A 7 13.68 -33.71 -22.20
N LEU A 8 13.37 -32.94 -23.25
CA LEU A 8 14.33 -32.06 -23.95
C LEU A 8 14.66 -30.82 -23.10
N SER A 9 15.93 -30.68 -22.72
CA SER A 9 16.48 -29.67 -21.80
C SER A 9 16.56 -28.22 -22.31
N ASP A 10 15.71 -27.78 -23.24
CA ASP A 10 15.84 -26.49 -23.94
C ASP A 10 14.59 -25.58 -23.80
N PHE A 11 14.25 -25.18 -22.58
CA PHE A 11 13.01 -24.41 -22.30
C PHE A 11 13.22 -22.92 -21.96
N LYS A 12 14.04 -22.20 -22.75
CA LYS A 12 14.21 -20.74 -22.62
C LYS A 12 13.28 -19.89 -23.50
N ASP A 13 12.55 -20.50 -24.44
CA ASP A 13 11.75 -19.78 -25.45
C ASP A 13 10.28 -20.23 -25.45
N LEU A 14 9.57 -19.99 -24.36
CA LEU A 14 8.17 -20.40 -24.18
C LEU A 14 7.19 -19.66 -25.10
N GLY A 15 7.54 -18.45 -25.57
CA GLY A 15 6.62 -17.57 -26.31
C GLY A 15 5.68 -16.79 -25.38
N PRO A 16 4.93 -15.81 -25.90
CA PRO A 16 3.99 -15.03 -25.11
C PRO A 16 2.82 -15.89 -24.61
N VAL A 17 2.32 -15.59 -23.41
CA VAL A 17 1.04 -16.15 -22.92
C VAL A 17 -0.08 -15.59 -23.81
N VAL A 18 -0.88 -16.48 -24.40
CA VAL A 18 -1.99 -16.13 -25.29
C VAL A 18 -3.35 -16.43 -24.65
N TYR A 19 -3.40 -17.37 -23.71
CA TYR A 19 -4.63 -17.75 -23.02
C TYR A 19 -4.33 -18.15 -21.58
N GLN A 20 -5.25 -17.83 -20.66
CA GLN A 20 -5.08 -18.11 -19.24
C GLN A 20 -6.44 -18.40 -18.59
N GLU A 21 -6.51 -19.45 -17.80
CA GLU A 21 -7.74 -19.90 -17.12
C GLU A 21 -7.39 -20.57 -15.79
N SER A 22 -8.25 -20.44 -14.77
CA SER A 22 -8.10 -21.16 -13.50
C SER A 22 -8.90 -22.45 -13.52
N LYS A 23 -8.30 -23.56 -13.10
CA LYS A 23 -8.95 -24.87 -13.02
C LYS A 23 -8.57 -25.61 -11.73
N ILE A 24 -9.52 -26.33 -11.14
CA ILE A 24 -9.26 -27.22 -10.02
C ILE A 24 -8.76 -28.55 -10.57
N LEU A 25 -7.53 -28.93 -10.22
CA LEU A 25 -6.90 -30.21 -10.57
C LEU A 25 -6.43 -30.87 -9.27
N ASP A 26 -6.72 -32.15 -9.05
CA ASP A 26 -6.39 -32.87 -7.80
C ASP A 26 -6.85 -32.13 -6.52
N ASN A 27 -8.05 -31.53 -6.53
CA ASN A 27 -8.61 -30.70 -5.44
C ASN A 27 -7.78 -29.42 -5.09
N GLU A 28 -6.80 -29.07 -5.90
CA GLU A 28 -6.00 -27.85 -5.76
C GLU A 28 -6.32 -26.88 -6.91
N ILE A 29 -6.39 -25.59 -6.60
CA ILE A 29 -6.57 -24.55 -7.62
C ILE A 29 -5.25 -24.39 -8.39
N HIS A 30 -5.31 -24.59 -9.70
CA HIS A 30 -4.21 -24.40 -10.61
C HIS A 30 -4.52 -23.27 -11.59
N LEU A 31 -3.48 -22.50 -11.93
CA LEU A 31 -3.55 -21.53 -13.01
C LEU A 31 -2.96 -22.14 -14.29
N LEU A 32 -3.79 -22.30 -15.31
CA LEU A 32 -3.40 -22.80 -16.62
C LEU A 32 -3.00 -21.64 -17.52
N CYS A 33 -1.75 -21.65 -17.98
CA CYS A 33 -1.19 -20.66 -18.90
C CYS A 33 -0.84 -21.33 -20.23
N VAL A 34 -1.32 -20.77 -21.34
CA VAL A 34 -1.02 -21.27 -22.69
C VAL A 34 -0.07 -20.32 -23.38
N HIS A 35 1.09 -20.82 -23.77
CA HIS A 35 2.09 -20.08 -24.53
C HIS A 35 2.11 -20.54 -25.98
N ASP A 36 1.99 -19.60 -26.92
CA ASP A 36 2.02 -19.88 -28.36
C ASP A 36 3.32 -19.34 -28.99
N SER A 37 4.24 -20.24 -29.32
CA SER A 37 5.50 -19.89 -29.99
C SER A 37 5.36 -20.03 -31.50
N ARG A 38 4.93 -18.95 -32.16
CA ARG A 38 4.76 -18.91 -33.64
C ARG A 38 6.03 -19.19 -34.42
N GLU A 39 7.19 -18.83 -33.86
CA GLU A 39 8.50 -18.99 -34.51
C GLU A 39 8.92 -20.47 -34.55
N LYS A 40 8.64 -21.21 -33.46
CA LYS A 40 9.04 -22.61 -33.31
C LYS A 40 7.91 -23.62 -33.55
N LYS A 41 6.68 -23.14 -33.79
CA LYS A 41 5.48 -23.93 -34.14
C LYS A 41 5.07 -24.97 -33.07
N PHE A 42 5.22 -24.63 -31.80
CA PHE A 42 4.68 -25.40 -30.68
C PHE A 42 3.77 -24.54 -29.79
N VAL A 43 2.87 -25.22 -29.08
CA VAL A 43 2.02 -24.66 -28.04
C VAL A 43 2.37 -25.34 -26.72
N ASN A 44 2.61 -24.54 -25.69
CA ASN A 44 2.92 -25.03 -24.34
C ASN A 44 1.78 -24.71 -23.39
N PHE A 45 1.38 -25.69 -22.59
CA PHE A 45 0.42 -25.51 -21.50
C PHE A 45 1.17 -25.71 -20.19
N GLU A 46 1.11 -24.71 -19.31
CA GLU A 46 1.69 -24.74 -17.98
C GLU A 46 0.58 -24.71 -16.93
N ALA A 47 0.60 -25.65 -15.99
CA ALA A 47 -0.24 -25.66 -14.81
C ALA A 47 0.57 -25.24 -13.59
N TYR A 48 0.26 -24.08 -13.04
CA TYR A 48 0.89 -23.51 -11.85
C TYR A 48 0.04 -23.82 -10.61
N SER A 49 0.57 -24.59 -9.66
CA SER A 49 -0.08 -24.84 -8.37
C SER A 49 0.17 -23.67 -7.42
N PHE A 50 -0.90 -23.08 -6.89
CA PHE A 50 -0.80 -22.00 -5.89
C PHE A 50 -0.30 -22.49 -4.52
N GLU A 51 -0.56 -23.76 -4.18
CA GLU A 51 -0.19 -24.31 -2.87
C GLU A 51 1.24 -24.83 -2.84
N THR A 52 1.65 -25.56 -3.88
CA THR A 52 2.95 -26.23 -3.90
C THR A 52 4.03 -25.44 -4.65
N GLY A 53 3.65 -24.40 -5.39
CA GLY A 53 4.55 -23.64 -6.26
C GLY A 53 5.17 -24.44 -7.40
N LYS A 54 4.70 -25.68 -7.63
CA LYS A 54 5.18 -26.56 -8.69
C LYS A 54 4.53 -26.18 -10.02
N VAL A 55 5.34 -26.22 -11.08
CA VAL A 55 4.89 -25.97 -12.46
C VAL A 55 4.97 -27.27 -13.23
N SER A 56 3.83 -27.73 -13.71
CA SER A 56 3.74 -28.90 -14.58
C SER A 56 3.46 -28.44 -16.00
N ARG A 57 4.10 -29.06 -17.00
CA ARG A 57 4.08 -28.58 -18.39
C ARG A 57 3.79 -29.70 -19.36
N ILE A 58 3.04 -29.38 -20.42
CA ILE A 58 2.86 -30.23 -21.59
C ILE A 58 3.07 -29.38 -22.85
N GLN A 59 3.82 -29.93 -23.80
CA GLN A 59 4.15 -29.29 -25.07
C GLN A 59 3.61 -30.12 -26.23
N TRP A 60 2.96 -29.44 -27.17
CA TRP A 60 2.54 -30.03 -28.43
C TRP A 60 3.03 -29.20 -29.62
N ASP A 61 3.59 -29.88 -30.62
CA ASP A 61 3.79 -29.29 -31.93
C ASP A 61 2.42 -29.03 -32.58
N TYR A 62 2.33 -28.03 -33.46
CA TYR A 62 1.05 -27.66 -34.09
C TYR A 62 0.34 -28.84 -34.78
N VAL A 63 1.09 -29.78 -35.37
CA VAL A 63 0.53 -30.99 -36.01
C VAL A 63 -0.13 -31.91 -34.97
N ASN A 64 0.55 -32.15 -33.85
CA ASN A 64 0.01 -32.97 -32.77
C ASN A 64 -1.17 -32.26 -32.08
N PHE A 65 -1.06 -30.94 -31.90
CA PHE A 65 -2.13 -30.12 -31.34
C PHE A 65 -3.39 -30.16 -32.21
N ASP A 66 -3.26 -29.97 -33.52
CA ASP A 66 -4.40 -30.02 -34.46
C ASP A 66 -5.04 -31.40 -34.53
N SER A 67 -4.26 -32.48 -34.30
CA SER A 67 -4.77 -33.85 -34.32
C SER A 67 -5.85 -34.11 -33.27
N HIS A 68 -5.83 -33.39 -32.14
CA HIS A 68 -6.83 -33.50 -31.07
C HIS A 68 -8.21 -32.98 -31.49
N PHE A 69 -8.29 -32.14 -32.52
CA PHE A 69 -9.54 -31.52 -32.97
C PHE A 69 -10.11 -32.13 -34.26
N ARG A 70 -9.49 -33.20 -34.80
CA ARG A 70 -9.87 -33.80 -36.10
C ARG A 70 -11.33 -34.26 -36.20
N PHE A 71 -11.98 -34.53 -35.07
CA PHE A 71 -13.38 -34.96 -34.99
C PHE A 71 -14.36 -33.86 -34.58
N ASN A 72 -13.88 -32.64 -34.26
CA ASN A 72 -14.70 -31.50 -33.85
C ASN A 72 -14.72 -30.44 -34.95
N ALA A 73 -15.77 -30.41 -35.79
CA ALA A 73 -15.86 -29.53 -36.97
C ALA A 73 -15.69 -28.03 -36.64
N GLU A 74 -16.13 -27.58 -35.46
CA GLU A 74 -16.02 -26.18 -35.03
C GLU A 74 -14.62 -25.81 -34.53
N LEU A 75 -13.96 -26.76 -33.85
CA LEU A 75 -12.59 -26.60 -33.35
C LEU A 75 -11.55 -26.91 -34.43
N MET A 76 -11.94 -27.54 -35.54
CA MET A 76 -11.08 -27.74 -36.71
C MET A 76 -10.76 -26.42 -37.44
N ASN A 77 -11.48 -25.33 -37.17
CA ASN A 77 -11.17 -24.01 -37.72
C ASN A 77 -9.96 -23.35 -37.00
N PRO A 78 -8.84 -23.09 -37.68
CA PRO A 78 -7.64 -22.49 -37.07
C PRO A 78 -7.84 -21.07 -36.53
N ASN A 79 -8.91 -20.39 -36.95
CA ASN A 79 -9.26 -19.05 -36.48
C ASN A 79 -9.91 -19.05 -35.08
N ASN A 80 -10.46 -20.18 -34.64
CA ASN A 80 -11.05 -20.32 -33.31
C ASN A 80 -10.00 -20.77 -32.27
N ARG A 81 -8.97 -19.94 -32.06
CA ARG A 81 -7.83 -20.29 -31.19
C ARG A 81 -8.21 -20.42 -29.72
N GLU A 82 -8.99 -19.47 -29.21
CA GLU A 82 -9.43 -19.48 -27.80
C GLU A 82 -10.31 -20.67 -27.48
N GLY A 83 -11.26 -21.02 -28.35
CA GLY A 83 -12.10 -22.21 -28.17
C GLY A 83 -11.29 -23.51 -28.14
N ARG A 84 -10.22 -23.61 -28.94
CA ARG A 84 -9.29 -24.74 -28.91
C ARG A 84 -8.50 -24.81 -27.60
N TYR A 85 -7.98 -23.67 -27.13
CA TYR A 85 -7.22 -23.62 -25.87
C TYR A 85 -8.09 -24.00 -24.69
N HIS A 86 -9.30 -23.43 -24.62
CA HIS A 86 -10.28 -23.74 -23.57
C HIS A 86 -10.66 -25.23 -23.57
N TRP A 87 -11.00 -25.79 -24.74
CA TRP A 87 -11.37 -27.21 -24.87
C TRP A 87 -10.30 -28.15 -24.31
N VAL A 88 -9.02 -27.79 -24.51
CA VAL A 88 -7.88 -28.53 -23.98
C VAL A 88 -7.73 -28.31 -22.48
N CYS A 89 -7.75 -27.06 -22.00
CA CYS A 89 -7.64 -26.72 -20.58
C CYS A 89 -8.69 -27.47 -19.73
N GLU A 90 -9.93 -27.55 -20.22
CA GLU A 90 -11.01 -28.32 -19.60
C GLU A 90 -10.71 -29.83 -19.45
N ARG A 91 -9.87 -30.41 -20.31
CA ARG A 91 -9.57 -31.85 -20.36
C ARG A 91 -8.19 -32.24 -19.83
N LEU A 92 -7.35 -31.26 -19.50
CA LEU A 92 -6.07 -31.53 -18.84
C LEU A 92 -6.29 -32.09 -17.43
N ASN A 93 -5.60 -33.17 -17.08
CA ASN A 93 -5.59 -33.73 -15.73
C ASN A 93 -4.20 -34.27 -15.36
N PHE A 94 -3.96 -34.50 -14.07
CA PHE A 94 -2.73 -35.14 -13.61
C PHE A 94 -2.84 -36.66 -13.70
N VAL A 95 -1.85 -37.27 -14.36
CA VAL A 95 -1.70 -38.73 -14.43
C VAL A 95 -0.38 -39.11 -13.76
N SER A 96 -0.38 -40.24 -13.05
CA SER A 96 0.83 -40.76 -12.42
C SER A 96 1.84 -41.21 -13.48
N ASP A 97 3.07 -40.72 -13.41
CA ASP A 97 4.17 -41.02 -14.36
C ASP A 97 4.85 -42.38 -14.09
N GLY A 98 4.25 -43.22 -13.24
CA GLY A 98 4.76 -44.55 -12.87
C GLY A 98 6.06 -44.55 -12.02
N LYS A 99 6.81 -43.44 -11.98
CA LYS A 99 8.05 -43.26 -11.20
C LYS A 99 7.87 -42.40 -9.94
N GLY A 100 6.64 -42.22 -9.47
CA GLY A 100 6.31 -41.35 -8.33
C GLY A 100 6.16 -39.86 -8.66
N GLY A 101 6.31 -39.47 -9.92
CA GLY A 101 5.98 -38.14 -10.43
C GLY A 101 4.53 -38.04 -10.92
N ARG A 102 4.01 -36.83 -11.01
CA ARG A 102 2.74 -36.50 -11.68
C ARG A 102 3.06 -35.76 -12.98
N LYS A 103 2.44 -36.16 -14.10
CA LYS A 103 2.56 -35.47 -15.39
C LYS A 103 1.19 -34.95 -15.82
N LEU A 104 1.18 -33.84 -16.55
CA LEU A 104 -0.05 -33.27 -17.10
C LEU A 104 -0.35 -33.98 -18.42
N GLU A 105 -1.54 -34.55 -18.57
CA GLU A 105 -1.96 -35.28 -19.77
C GLU A 105 -3.41 -34.95 -20.13
N LEU A 106 -3.73 -35.03 -21.43
CA LEU A 106 -5.09 -34.82 -21.93
C LEU A 106 -5.89 -36.10 -21.70
N CYS A 107 -6.92 -36.05 -20.85
CA CYS A 107 -7.77 -37.20 -20.55
C CYS A 107 -9.00 -37.25 -21.48
N GLU A 108 -9.52 -38.47 -21.70
CA GLU A 108 -10.82 -38.65 -22.37
C GLU A 108 -11.95 -38.08 -21.49
N PRO A 109 -12.97 -37.45 -22.09
CA PRO A 109 -14.02 -36.78 -21.34
C PRO A 109 -14.86 -37.78 -20.54
N THR A 110 -14.92 -37.59 -19.21
CA THR A 110 -15.88 -38.27 -18.33
C THR A 110 -17.26 -37.64 -18.51
N ASP A 111 -18.33 -38.45 -18.54
CA ASP A 111 -19.73 -38.08 -18.87
C ASP A 111 -20.40 -36.99 -18.02
N ASP A 112 -19.74 -36.45 -16.99
CA ASP A 112 -20.33 -35.51 -16.00
C ASP A 112 -20.08 -34.02 -16.27
N MET A 113 -19.49 -33.64 -17.42
CA MET A 113 -19.22 -32.22 -17.71
C MET A 113 -20.35 -31.54 -18.51
N PRO A 114 -20.92 -30.42 -18.01
CA PRO A 114 -21.99 -29.70 -18.71
C PRO A 114 -21.50 -29.11 -20.02
N GLN A 115 -22.10 -29.55 -21.13
CA GLN A 115 -21.89 -29.00 -22.46
C GLN A 115 -22.31 -27.52 -22.50
N VAL A 116 -21.36 -26.60 -22.71
CA VAL A 116 -21.65 -25.16 -22.79
C VAL A 116 -22.40 -24.84 -24.08
N ALA A 117 -23.48 -24.06 -23.94
CA ALA A 117 -24.38 -23.67 -25.02
C ALA A 117 -23.74 -22.75 -26.09
N ASP A 118 -23.92 -23.15 -27.36
CA ASP A 118 -23.54 -22.44 -28.59
C ASP A 118 -23.96 -20.96 -28.58
N ARG A 119 -23.00 -20.02 -28.51
CA ARG A 119 -23.28 -18.59 -28.70
C ARG A 119 -23.30 -18.20 -30.18
N ALA A 120 -24.52 -17.84 -30.62
CA ALA A 120 -24.88 -16.90 -31.69
C ALA A 120 -24.45 -17.20 -33.14
N ARG A 121 -25.36 -17.86 -33.88
CA ARG A 121 -25.36 -17.98 -35.34
C ARG A 121 -25.89 -16.69 -36.00
N ASN A 122 -25.14 -16.10 -36.92
CA ASN A 122 -25.66 -15.10 -37.87
C ASN A 122 -26.45 -15.80 -38.99
N PHE A 123 -27.74 -16.04 -38.77
CA PHE A 123 -28.64 -16.58 -39.80
C PHE A 123 -29.12 -15.46 -40.74
N LYS A 124 -28.80 -15.54 -42.03
CA LYS A 124 -29.42 -14.72 -43.07
C LYS A 124 -30.62 -15.49 -43.63
N ILE A 125 -31.83 -15.08 -43.28
CA ILE A 125 -33.07 -15.75 -43.70
C ILE A 125 -33.33 -15.47 -45.19
N PRO A 126 -33.54 -16.49 -46.04
CA PRO A 126 -33.83 -16.31 -47.46
C PRO A 126 -35.26 -15.78 -47.68
N THR A 127 -35.39 -14.51 -48.09
CA THR A 127 -36.68 -13.81 -48.28
C THR A 127 -37.27 -14.01 -49.69
N GLY A 128 -37.36 -15.26 -50.15
CA GLY A 128 -37.82 -15.57 -51.51
C GLY A 128 -39.34 -15.66 -51.71
N ARG A 129 -40.13 -15.93 -50.67
CA ARG A 129 -41.58 -16.27 -50.81
C ARG A 129 -42.53 -15.61 -49.81
N MET A 130 -42.19 -14.45 -49.25
CA MET A 130 -43.01 -13.82 -48.20
C MET A 130 -43.89 -12.67 -48.74
N ASN A 131 -45.14 -12.54 -48.28
CA ASN A 131 -46.07 -11.49 -48.73
C ASN A 131 -45.56 -10.08 -48.33
N TYR A 132 -45.94 -9.03 -49.07
CA TYR A 132 -45.46 -7.66 -48.84
C TYR A 132 -45.84 -7.13 -47.44
N ALA A 133 -47.03 -7.49 -46.95
CA ALA A 133 -47.49 -7.12 -45.61
C ALA A 133 -46.61 -7.73 -44.51
N ASP A 134 -46.22 -9.00 -44.65
CA ASP A 134 -45.34 -9.67 -43.69
C ASP A 134 -43.92 -9.12 -43.78
N ARG A 135 -43.43 -8.76 -44.97
CA ARG A 135 -42.14 -8.08 -45.15
C ARG A 135 -42.09 -6.72 -44.46
N GLN A 136 -43.19 -5.96 -44.48
CA GLN A 136 -43.28 -4.69 -43.77
C GLN A 136 -43.36 -4.88 -42.24
N ARG A 137 -44.12 -5.87 -41.76
CA ARG A 137 -44.13 -6.22 -40.32
C ARG A 137 -42.74 -6.63 -39.83
N LEU A 138 -42.02 -7.47 -40.57
CA LEU A 138 -40.66 -7.88 -40.23
C LEU A 138 -39.67 -6.71 -40.29
N ARG A 139 -39.82 -5.75 -41.21
CA ARG A 139 -39.00 -4.53 -41.21
C ARG A 139 -39.24 -3.68 -39.96
N LEU A 140 -40.50 -3.44 -39.60
CA LEU A 140 -40.85 -2.69 -38.39
C LEU A 140 -40.37 -3.40 -37.12
N GLU A 141 -40.45 -4.73 -37.09
CA GLU A 141 -39.94 -5.53 -35.98
C GLU A 141 -38.41 -5.50 -35.90
N MET A 142 -37.72 -5.55 -37.05
CA MET A 142 -36.27 -5.38 -37.15
C MET A 142 -35.80 -3.98 -36.78
N GLU A 143 -36.59 -2.94 -37.01
CA GLU A 143 -36.31 -1.57 -36.54
C GLU A 143 -36.60 -1.39 -35.04
N ARG A 144 -37.50 -2.21 -34.47
CA ARG A 144 -37.82 -2.19 -33.04
C ARG A 144 -36.81 -2.97 -32.19
N LEU A 145 -36.19 -4.02 -32.74
CA LEU A 145 -35.14 -4.80 -32.07
C LEU A 145 -33.92 -3.98 -31.61
N PRO A 146 -33.32 -3.08 -32.40
CA PRO A 146 -32.21 -2.24 -31.92
C PRO A 146 -32.69 -1.27 -30.82
N LYS A 147 -33.91 -0.73 -30.90
CA LYS A 147 -34.47 0.11 -29.82
C LYS A 147 -34.62 -0.67 -28.52
N LYS A 148 -35.18 -1.89 -28.57
CA LYS A 148 -35.27 -2.79 -27.40
C LYS A 148 -33.90 -3.20 -26.86
N ARG A 149 -32.88 -3.35 -27.72
CA ARG A 149 -31.50 -3.63 -27.29
C ARG A 149 -30.91 -2.44 -26.55
N VAL A 150 -31.09 -1.22 -27.07
CA VAL A 150 -30.64 0.00 -26.38
C VAL A 150 -31.36 0.15 -25.04
N GLU A 151 -32.68 -0.01 -25.00
CA GLU A 151 -33.46 0.02 -23.75
C GLU A 151 -32.99 -1.04 -22.74
N ASN A 152 -32.69 -2.26 -23.18
CA ASN A 152 -32.14 -3.30 -22.29
C ASN A 152 -30.71 -2.99 -21.82
N ILE A 153 -29.87 -2.43 -22.68
CA ILE A 153 -28.52 -1.99 -22.31
C ILE A 153 -28.60 -0.87 -21.29
N ASP A 154 -29.48 0.12 -21.50
CA ASP A 154 -29.70 1.24 -20.58
C ASP A 154 -30.28 0.75 -19.25
N ARG A 155 -31.20 -0.22 -19.27
CA ARG A 155 -31.72 -0.85 -18.06
C ARG A 155 -30.63 -1.58 -17.29
N MET A 156 -29.81 -2.41 -17.96
CA MET A 156 -28.69 -3.08 -17.28
C MET A 156 -27.68 -2.06 -16.75
N ALA A 157 -27.37 -1.01 -17.51
CA ALA A 157 -26.47 0.05 -17.06
C ALA A 157 -27.03 0.78 -15.81
N ALA A 158 -28.34 1.00 -15.74
CA ALA A 158 -29.00 1.57 -14.56
C ALA A 158 -28.96 0.62 -13.35
N GLU A 159 -29.21 -0.67 -13.55
CA GLU A 159 -29.11 -1.71 -12.52
C GLU A 159 -27.67 -1.83 -11.98
N PHE A 160 -26.67 -1.85 -12.86
CA PHE A 160 -25.26 -1.84 -12.46
C PHE A 160 -24.87 -0.58 -11.70
N LYS A 161 -25.34 0.59 -12.14
CA LYS A 161 -25.09 1.85 -11.44
C LYS A 161 -25.75 1.85 -10.05
N ALA A 162 -26.96 1.33 -9.93
CA ALA A 162 -27.64 1.22 -8.65
C ALA A 162 -26.90 0.27 -7.70
N ALA A 163 -26.49 -0.91 -8.18
CA ALA A 163 -25.70 -1.87 -7.40
C ALA A 163 -24.35 -1.27 -6.96
N PHE A 164 -23.67 -0.55 -7.85
CA PHE A 164 -22.41 0.13 -7.52
C PHE A 164 -22.60 1.22 -6.47
N VAL A 165 -23.64 2.05 -6.59
CA VAL A 165 -23.94 3.09 -5.58
C VAL A 165 -24.24 2.44 -4.23
N GLN A 166 -24.99 1.34 -4.22
CA GLN A 166 -25.29 0.59 -3.00
C GLN A 166 -23.99 0.05 -2.36
N GLU A 167 -23.11 -0.59 -3.12
CA GLU A 167 -21.83 -1.10 -2.62
C GLU A 167 -20.94 0.03 -2.06
N VAL A 168 -20.89 1.18 -2.73
CA VAL A 168 -20.16 2.36 -2.25
C VAL A 168 -20.76 2.89 -0.94
N THR A 169 -22.09 2.94 -0.82
CA THR A 169 -22.74 3.37 0.43
C THR A 169 -22.48 2.38 1.57
N GLU A 170 -22.54 1.08 1.32
CA GLU A 170 -22.24 0.04 2.31
C GLU A 170 -20.77 0.12 2.76
N MET A 171 -19.84 0.39 1.84
CA MET A 171 -18.43 0.61 2.16
C MET A 171 -18.23 1.86 3.03
N GLN A 172 -18.89 2.97 2.70
CA GLN A 172 -18.86 4.20 3.50
C GLN A 172 -19.46 3.99 4.90
N GLU A 173 -20.55 3.24 5.02
CA GLU A 173 -21.15 2.90 6.32
C GLU A 173 -20.22 2.02 7.15
N MET A 174 -19.55 1.04 6.53
CA MET A 174 -18.56 0.20 7.22
C MET A 174 -17.36 1.01 7.69
N ASP A 175 -16.88 1.96 6.90
CA ASP A 175 -15.79 2.84 7.29
C ASP A 175 -16.22 3.82 8.39
N ARG A 176 -17.46 4.31 8.36
CA ARG A 176 -18.06 5.09 9.44
C ARG A 176 -18.14 4.29 10.73
N LYS A 177 -18.64 3.04 10.68
CA LYS A 177 -18.67 2.14 11.85
C LYS A 177 -17.27 1.87 12.40
N LYS A 178 -16.27 1.65 11.52
CA LYS A 178 -14.85 1.51 11.94
C LYS A 178 -14.29 2.78 12.57
N ALA A 179 -14.71 3.96 12.11
CA ALA A 179 -14.33 5.24 12.70
C ALA A 179 -14.99 5.43 14.08
N GLU A 180 -16.26 5.07 14.22
CA GLU A 180 -17.00 5.10 15.49
C GLU A 180 -16.40 4.14 16.53
N ILE A 181 -16.07 2.90 16.14
CA ILE A 181 -15.38 1.92 17.02
C ILE A 181 -14.01 2.47 17.46
N ARG A 182 -13.25 3.08 16.55
CA ARG A 182 -11.98 3.73 16.90
C ARG A 182 -12.18 4.89 17.88
N ALA A 183 -13.20 5.71 17.67
CA ALA A 183 -13.53 6.81 18.57
C ALA A 183 -13.95 6.30 19.96
N GLN A 184 -14.78 5.26 20.05
CA GLN A 184 -15.17 4.61 21.30
C GLN A 184 -13.95 4.06 22.05
N ARG A 185 -13.05 3.35 21.36
CA ARG A 185 -11.81 2.84 21.96
C ARG A 185 -10.92 3.97 22.49
N ILE A 186 -10.78 5.07 21.75
CA ILE A 186 -10.04 6.25 22.21
C ILE A 186 -10.71 6.86 23.45
N GLU A 187 -12.04 6.89 23.50
CA GLU A 187 -12.77 7.40 24.65
C GLU A 187 -12.63 6.49 25.88
N GLU A 188 -12.68 5.17 25.71
CA GLU A 188 -12.39 4.19 26.75
C GLU A 188 -10.96 4.33 27.27
N GLU A 189 -9.96 4.42 26.38
CA GLU A 189 -8.56 4.66 26.77
C GLU A 189 -8.40 5.99 27.52
N ARG A 190 -9.13 7.04 27.11
CA ARG A 190 -9.15 8.33 27.84
C ARG A 190 -9.78 8.19 29.22
N LYS A 191 -10.87 7.44 29.36
CA LYS A 191 -11.52 7.16 30.65
C LYS A 191 -10.61 6.36 31.57
N VAL A 192 -9.93 5.33 31.05
CA VAL A 192 -8.95 4.54 31.80
C VAL A 192 -7.80 5.42 32.28
N ARG A 193 -7.19 6.23 31.40
CA ARG A 193 -6.13 7.16 31.80
C ARG A 193 -6.60 8.18 32.84
N TYR A 194 -7.83 8.69 32.70
CA TYR A 194 -8.40 9.62 33.67
C TYR A 194 -8.57 8.94 35.04
N ASN A 195 -9.08 7.71 35.07
CA ASN A 195 -9.24 6.93 36.29
C ASN A 195 -7.89 6.63 36.94
N GLU A 196 -6.88 6.21 36.17
CA GLU A 196 -5.51 6.00 36.66
C GLU A 196 -4.93 7.29 37.28
N ILE A 197 -5.11 8.44 36.62
CA ILE A 197 -4.67 9.73 37.17
C ILE A 197 -5.42 10.07 38.47
N CYS A 198 -6.73 9.78 38.54
CA CYS A 198 -7.52 9.97 39.75
C CYS A 198 -7.08 9.05 40.89
N GLU A 199 -6.79 7.78 40.61
CA GLU A 199 -6.27 6.81 41.60
C GLU A 199 -4.89 7.22 42.10
N VAL A 200 -3.98 7.65 41.21
CA VAL A 200 -2.67 8.18 41.59
C VAL A 200 -2.83 9.41 42.48
N ARG A 201 -3.72 10.35 42.14
CA ARG A 201 -4.01 11.53 42.98
C ARG A 201 -4.59 11.15 44.34
N GLN A 202 -5.48 10.16 44.39
CA GLN A 202 -6.04 9.66 45.66
C GLN A 202 -4.94 9.02 46.51
N ALA A 203 -4.08 8.20 45.92
CA ALA A 203 -2.93 7.60 46.60
C ALA A 203 -1.94 8.66 47.10
N GLU A 204 -1.63 9.69 46.30
CA GLU A 204 -0.79 10.81 46.72
C GLU A 204 -1.42 11.61 47.87
N ASN A 205 -2.74 11.84 47.84
CA ASN A 205 -3.46 12.53 48.91
C ASN A 205 -3.48 11.71 50.20
N MET A 206 -3.69 10.39 50.11
CA MET A 206 -3.58 9.46 51.24
C MET A 206 -2.16 9.48 51.82
N LEU A 207 -1.13 9.45 50.96
CA LEU A 207 0.27 9.52 51.38
C LEU A 207 0.56 10.85 52.10
N LYS A 208 0.08 11.98 51.56
CA LYS A 208 0.21 13.31 52.18
C LYS A 208 -0.49 13.38 53.54
N GLN A 209 -1.66 12.77 53.68
CA GLN A 209 -2.35 12.67 54.98
C GLN A 209 -1.54 11.82 55.96
N ASP A 210 -1.03 10.66 55.54
CA ASP A 210 -0.17 9.81 56.37
C ASP A 210 1.11 10.52 56.82
N TYR A 211 1.74 11.31 55.93
CA TYR A 211 2.89 12.15 56.27
C TYR A 211 2.50 13.25 57.25
N GLY A 212 1.38 13.94 57.02
CA GLY A 212 0.86 14.97 57.93
C GLY A 212 0.51 14.42 59.31
N ASP A 213 -0.04 13.22 59.41
CA ASP A 213 -0.36 12.59 60.68
C ASP A 213 0.89 12.06 61.40
N LYS A 214 1.89 11.57 60.67
CA LYS A 214 3.21 11.25 61.23
C LYS A 214 3.92 12.52 61.74
N GLU A 215 3.78 13.63 61.04
CA GLU A 215 4.34 14.92 61.42
C GLU A 215 3.63 15.50 62.65
N ARG A 216 2.29 15.47 62.71
CA ARG A 216 1.51 15.81 63.91
C ARG A 216 1.86 14.94 65.11
N LYS A 217 2.07 13.63 64.91
CA LYS A 217 2.55 12.73 65.98
C LYS A 217 3.96 13.09 66.42
N ARG A 218 4.85 13.44 65.50
CA ARG A 218 6.20 13.94 65.82
C ARG A 218 6.13 15.25 66.59
N GLU A 219 5.32 16.21 66.16
CA GLU A 219 5.08 17.48 66.84
C GLU A 219 4.49 17.28 68.23
N GLN A 220 3.52 16.37 68.40
CA GLN A 220 3.01 16.00 69.72
C GLN A 220 4.07 15.35 70.59
N ILE A 221 4.92 14.47 70.04
CA ILE A 221 6.04 13.88 70.79
C ILE A 221 7.07 14.96 71.16
N ILE A 222 7.36 15.91 70.27
CA ILE A 222 8.25 17.04 70.54
C ILE A 222 7.65 17.93 71.61
N LYS A 223 6.37 18.30 71.48
CA LYS A 223 5.64 19.10 72.46
C LYS A 223 5.59 18.41 73.82
N ASN A 224 5.28 17.12 73.89
CA ASN A 224 5.31 16.35 75.13
C ASN A 224 6.72 16.29 75.74
N LYS A 225 7.77 16.19 74.90
CA LYS A 225 9.16 16.24 75.36
C LYS A 225 9.55 17.64 75.84
N ASP A 226 9.07 18.69 75.19
CA ASP A 226 9.35 20.07 75.57
C ASP A 226 8.54 20.48 76.81
N ASP A 227 7.31 20.00 76.98
CA ASP A 227 6.52 20.14 78.20
C ASP A 227 7.16 19.36 79.35
N ALA A 228 7.68 18.15 79.11
CA ALA A 228 8.44 17.39 80.10
C ALA A 228 9.78 18.06 80.45
N ARG A 229 10.47 18.67 79.47
CA ARG A 229 11.67 19.47 79.69
C ARG A 229 11.38 20.76 80.42
N ASN A 230 10.25 21.40 80.16
CA ASN A 230 9.80 22.62 80.85
C ASN A 230 9.37 22.31 82.28
N ALA A 231 8.73 21.17 82.52
CA ALA A 231 8.43 20.68 83.87
C ALA A 231 9.70 20.31 84.64
N ALA A 232 10.65 19.65 83.97
CA ALA A 232 11.97 19.33 84.53
C ALA A 232 12.79 20.60 84.77
N SER A 233 12.79 21.57 83.87
CA SER A 233 13.52 22.83 84.03
C SER A 233 12.88 23.74 85.07
N LEU A 234 11.56 23.71 85.27
CA LEU A 234 10.91 24.39 86.40
C LEU A 234 11.24 23.71 87.74
N ALA A 235 11.41 22.39 87.76
CA ALA A 235 11.90 21.66 88.95
C ALA A 235 13.39 21.93 89.20
N GLU A 236 14.19 21.99 88.14
CA GLU A 236 15.62 22.30 88.15
C GLU A 236 15.87 23.77 88.51
N ILE A 237 15.04 24.72 88.09
CA ILE A 237 15.10 26.13 88.51
C ILE A 237 14.78 26.27 90.01
N ARG A 238 13.87 25.44 90.54
CA ARG A 238 13.59 25.38 91.99
C ARG A 238 14.73 24.75 92.80
N GLN A 239 15.55 23.88 92.19
CA GLN A 239 16.78 23.33 92.78
C GLN A 239 17.99 24.27 92.60
N LEU A 240 18.14 24.89 91.44
CA LEU A 240 19.20 25.85 91.08
C LEU A 240 19.11 27.12 91.92
N LEU A 241 17.92 27.59 92.30
CA LEU A 241 17.78 28.69 93.27
C LEU A 241 18.36 28.37 94.66
N LYS A 242 18.61 27.09 94.98
CA LYS A 242 19.26 26.64 96.22
C LYS A 242 20.76 26.33 96.06
N GLU A 243 21.21 26.03 94.84
CA GLU A 243 22.60 25.63 94.57
C GLU A 243 23.45 26.74 93.92
N HIS A 244 22.82 27.77 93.36
CA HIS A 244 23.47 28.83 92.60
C HIS A 244 24.15 29.94 93.44
N ASP A 245 24.03 29.90 94.77
CA ASP A 245 24.85 30.73 95.68
C ASP A 245 26.28 30.18 95.85
N VAL A 246 26.53 28.91 95.52
CA VAL A 246 27.82 28.25 95.83
C VAL A 246 28.71 28.03 94.59
N GLN A 247 28.15 27.83 93.39
CA GLN A 247 28.93 27.38 92.23
C GLN A 247 29.30 28.47 91.20
N ARG A 248 28.96 29.74 91.45
CA ARG A 248 29.17 30.84 90.48
C ARG A 248 30.63 31.20 90.18
N LYS A 249 31.62 30.66 90.90
CA LYS A 249 33.05 31.05 90.74
C LYS A 249 33.95 30.06 89.99
N ALA A 250 33.47 28.88 89.56
CA ALA A 250 34.38 27.84 89.02
C ALA A 250 34.16 27.41 87.55
N THR A 251 33.03 27.72 86.90
CA THR A 251 32.66 27.08 85.62
C THR A 251 32.66 27.99 84.38
N GLN A 252 32.98 29.28 84.51
CA GLN A 252 32.89 30.24 83.39
C GLN A 252 33.97 30.06 82.31
N VAL A 253 35.12 29.44 82.61
CA VAL A 253 36.22 29.29 81.64
C VAL A 253 36.04 28.07 80.72
N LYS A 254 35.57 26.93 81.24
CA LYS A 254 35.38 25.70 80.44
C LYS A 254 34.21 25.77 79.43
N VAL A 255 33.19 26.59 79.71
CA VAL A 255 32.03 26.77 78.81
C VAL A 255 32.37 27.64 77.60
N ALA A 256 33.34 28.56 77.71
CA ALA A 256 33.76 29.43 76.62
C ALA A 256 34.55 28.65 75.54
N GLU A 257 35.42 27.71 75.94
CA GLU A 257 36.19 26.87 75.01
C GLU A 257 35.32 25.85 74.27
N GLN A 258 34.37 25.22 74.96
CA GLN A 258 33.41 24.31 74.31
C GLN A 258 32.47 25.04 73.33
N ARG A 259 32.17 26.32 73.56
CA ARG A 259 31.38 27.15 72.63
C ARG A 259 32.15 27.56 71.39
N LYS A 260 33.48 27.76 71.48
CA LYS A 260 34.33 28.02 70.31
C LYS A 260 34.49 26.77 69.45
N ALA A 261 34.83 25.62 70.05
CA ALA A 261 34.95 24.36 69.31
C ALA A 261 33.65 23.95 68.59
N LYS A 262 32.50 24.12 69.26
CA LYS A 262 31.19 23.82 68.66
C LYS A 262 30.73 24.84 67.61
N LYS A 263 31.32 26.03 67.58
CA LYS A 263 31.09 27.04 66.54
C LYS A 263 31.94 26.75 65.31
N GLU A 264 33.20 26.35 65.50
CA GLU A 264 34.09 25.91 64.42
C GLU A 264 33.57 24.65 63.72
N GLU A 265 33.08 23.65 64.47
CA GLU A 265 32.43 22.45 63.90
C GLU A 265 31.17 22.79 63.07
N ARG A 266 30.42 23.83 63.46
CA ARG A 266 29.26 24.32 62.70
C ARG A 266 29.64 25.09 61.45
N GLU A 267 30.77 25.78 61.47
CA GLU A 267 31.28 26.51 60.29
C GLU A 267 31.93 25.54 59.29
N GLU A 268 32.63 24.50 59.76
CA GLU A 268 33.13 23.42 58.89
C GLU A 268 32.01 22.61 58.25
N THR A 269 30.96 22.26 59.00
CA THR A 269 29.80 21.55 58.42
C THR A 269 29.01 22.41 57.44
N LYS A 270 28.94 23.74 57.65
CA LYS A 270 28.36 24.66 56.67
C LYS A 270 29.19 24.77 55.41
N ARG A 271 30.52 24.93 55.53
CA ARG A 271 31.42 24.95 54.36
C ARG A 271 31.35 23.65 53.57
N ALA A 272 31.35 22.50 54.25
CA ALA A 272 31.20 21.21 53.59
C ALA A 272 29.84 21.04 52.89
N ALA A 273 28.77 21.65 53.41
CA ALA A 273 27.46 21.65 52.77
C ALA A 273 27.40 22.61 51.56
N GLU A 274 28.03 23.79 51.66
CA GLU A 274 28.14 24.75 50.56
C GLU A 274 29.00 24.21 49.42
N GLU A 275 30.11 23.54 49.70
CA GLU A 275 30.93 22.85 48.69
C GLU A 275 30.15 21.74 47.98
N ARG A 276 29.38 20.93 48.73
CA ARG A 276 28.52 19.89 48.13
C ARG A 276 27.45 20.50 47.23
N PHE A 277 26.79 21.56 47.71
CA PHE A 277 25.78 22.26 46.93
C PHE A 277 26.38 22.88 45.65
N ALA A 278 27.57 23.46 45.73
CA ALA A 278 28.27 23.99 44.56
C ALA A 278 28.67 22.87 43.57
N THR A 279 29.11 21.71 44.06
CA THR A 279 29.39 20.57 43.18
C THR A 279 28.14 20.00 42.52
N ASP A 280 27.02 19.98 43.24
CA ASP A 280 25.73 19.52 42.71
C ASP A 280 25.19 20.50 41.67
N GLN A 281 25.26 21.82 41.92
CA GLN A 281 24.92 22.84 40.93
C GLN A 281 25.77 22.73 39.66
N ALA A 282 27.10 22.60 39.80
CA ALA A 282 27.97 22.42 38.64
C ALA A 282 27.67 21.13 37.86
N ALA A 283 27.19 20.08 38.54
CA ALA A 283 26.74 18.85 37.90
C ALA A 283 25.39 19.03 37.18
N GLU A 284 24.47 19.82 37.73
CA GLU A 284 23.19 20.18 37.09
C GLU A 284 23.41 21.06 35.85
N ASP A 285 24.27 22.07 35.94
CA ASP A 285 24.62 22.94 34.81
C ASP A 285 25.21 22.14 33.65
N ARG A 286 26.10 21.17 33.95
CA ARG A 286 26.62 20.24 32.93
C ARG A 286 25.54 19.34 32.34
N ARG A 287 24.51 18.97 33.10
CA ARG A 287 23.37 18.19 32.56
C ARG A 287 22.51 19.06 31.65
N LEU A 288 22.25 20.30 32.03
CA LEU A 288 21.52 21.28 31.23
C LEU A 288 22.25 21.57 29.92
N GLU A 289 23.55 21.89 29.96
CA GLU A 289 24.34 22.16 28.76
C GLU A 289 24.37 20.94 27.80
N ASN A 290 24.44 19.71 28.35
CA ASN A 290 24.36 18.50 27.54
C ASN A 290 22.96 18.27 26.95
N TRP A 291 21.92 18.68 27.67
CA TRP A 291 20.54 18.61 27.21
C TRP A 291 20.28 19.62 26.09
N GLU A 292 20.71 20.87 26.24
CA GLU A 292 20.66 21.92 25.20
C GLU A 292 21.43 21.49 23.95
N LYS A 293 22.68 21.01 24.09
CA LYS A 293 23.45 20.46 22.96
C LYS A 293 22.77 19.27 22.28
N ARG A 294 21.92 18.52 22.98
CA ARG A 294 21.14 17.43 22.38
C ARG A 294 19.93 18.01 21.65
N GLU A 295 19.25 18.99 22.22
CA GLU A 295 18.12 19.67 21.62
C GLU A 295 18.54 20.41 20.34
N ASP A 296 19.64 21.16 20.36
CA ASP A 296 20.23 21.81 19.19
C ASP A 296 20.52 20.81 18.06
N ARG A 297 21.06 19.63 18.39
CA ARG A 297 21.32 18.57 17.40
C ARG A 297 20.04 18.00 16.81
N LEU A 298 18.98 17.90 17.61
CA LEU A 298 17.66 17.45 17.15
C LEU A 298 17.00 18.52 16.27
N GLU A 299 17.10 19.79 16.65
CA GLU A 299 16.57 20.92 15.89
C GLU A 299 17.29 21.07 14.55
N GLN A 300 18.62 21.06 14.53
CA GLN A 300 19.41 21.08 13.29
C GLN A 300 19.06 19.90 12.38
N LYS A 301 18.83 18.71 12.95
CA LYS A 301 18.38 17.55 12.18
C LYS A 301 16.97 17.75 11.62
N ALA A 302 16.06 18.33 12.40
CA ALA A 302 14.70 18.64 11.96
C ALA A 302 14.71 19.67 10.80
N ILE A 303 15.51 20.73 10.92
CA ILE A 303 15.70 21.75 9.88
C ILE A 303 16.25 21.11 8.60
N ARG A 304 17.28 20.26 8.71
CA ARG A 304 17.83 19.54 7.53
C ARG A 304 16.78 18.66 6.85
N LEU A 305 16.02 17.89 7.62
CA LEU A 305 14.96 17.04 7.07
C LEU A 305 13.83 17.86 6.42
N GLN A 306 13.49 19.02 6.98
CA GLN A 306 12.53 19.94 6.37
C GLN A 306 13.07 20.53 5.06
N ALA A 307 14.35 20.93 5.02
CA ALA A 307 15.00 21.43 3.81
C ALA A 307 15.09 20.36 2.71
N GLU A 308 15.45 19.12 3.06
CA GLU A 308 15.45 17.96 2.14
C GLU A 308 14.04 17.67 1.61
N ARG A 309 13.02 17.74 2.46
CA ARG A 309 11.62 17.59 2.04
C ARG A 309 11.20 18.71 1.09
N ALA A 310 11.57 19.95 1.39
CA ALA A 310 11.24 21.11 0.55
C ALA A 310 11.91 21.01 -0.83
N SER A 311 13.20 20.68 -0.89
CA SER A 311 13.90 20.51 -2.17
C SER A 311 13.37 19.34 -2.99
N PHE A 312 12.95 18.25 -2.33
CA PHE A 312 12.29 17.13 -3.00
C PHE A 312 10.93 17.53 -3.60
N LEU A 313 10.10 18.27 -2.85
CA LEU A 313 8.83 18.79 -3.34
C LEU A 313 9.01 19.76 -4.51
N GLU A 314 9.98 20.68 -4.41
CA GLU A 314 10.32 21.59 -5.50
C GLU A 314 10.79 20.83 -6.75
N GLY A 315 11.56 19.74 -6.56
CA GLY A 315 11.93 18.84 -7.65
C GLY A 315 10.72 18.22 -8.34
N ILE A 316 9.73 17.75 -7.58
CA ILE A 316 8.47 17.23 -8.12
C ILE A 316 7.72 18.32 -8.89
N GLU A 317 7.53 19.50 -8.30
CA GLU A 317 6.84 20.63 -8.94
C GLU A 317 7.50 21.03 -10.26
N ARG A 318 8.83 21.11 -10.31
CA ARG A 318 9.57 21.38 -11.55
C ARG A 318 9.30 20.31 -12.60
N THR A 319 9.30 19.02 -12.23
CA THR A 319 8.97 17.96 -13.19
C THR A 319 7.51 18.00 -13.65
N GLU A 320 6.57 18.38 -12.80
CA GLU A 320 5.16 18.55 -13.16
C GLU A 320 4.95 19.75 -14.09
N ILE A 321 5.62 20.88 -13.82
CA ILE A 321 5.64 22.05 -14.69
C ILE A 321 6.17 21.64 -16.07
N SER A 322 7.35 21.01 -16.15
CA SER A 322 7.91 20.56 -17.43
C SER A 322 7.01 19.55 -18.16
N ARG A 323 6.32 18.65 -17.45
CA ARG A 323 5.32 17.75 -18.05
C ARG A 323 4.11 18.51 -18.57
N SER A 324 3.65 19.53 -17.85
CA SER A 324 2.52 20.36 -18.25
C SER A 324 2.85 21.21 -19.49
N GLU A 325 4.07 21.74 -19.57
CA GLU A 325 4.59 22.49 -20.71
C GLU A 325 4.67 21.59 -21.95
N ARG A 326 5.27 20.40 -21.83
CA ARG A 326 5.29 19.40 -22.93
C ARG A 326 3.90 19.01 -23.40
N LYS A 327 2.93 18.87 -22.49
CA LYS A 327 1.53 18.61 -22.86
C LYS A 327 0.91 19.79 -23.63
N LYS A 328 1.20 21.02 -23.23
CA LYS A 328 0.74 22.24 -23.93
C LYS A 328 1.37 22.34 -25.32
N GLU A 329 2.66 22.08 -25.44
CA GLU A 329 3.39 22.02 -26.72
C GLU A 329 2.79 20.96 -27.65
N LEU A 330 2.59 19.73 -27.15
CA LEU A 330 1.96 18.67 -27.93
C LEU A 330 0.54 19.05 -28.37
N ALA A 331 -0.26 19.64 -27.49
CA ALA A 331 -1.60 20.10 -27.83
C ALA A 331 -1.58 21.20 -28.90
N HIS A 332 -0.61 22.13 -28.82
CA HIS A 332 -0.39 23.14 -29.84
C HIS A 332 0.00 22.51 -31.18
N ASP A 333 0.93 21.56 -31.21
CA ASP A 333 1.36 20.88 -32.43
C ASP A 333 0.22 20.11 -33.09
N LEU A 334 -0.59 19.40 -32.29
CA LEU A 334 -1.80 18.72 -32.77
C LEU A 334 -2.83 19.72 -33.33
N GLN A 335 -2.98 20.88 -32.69
CA GLN A 335 -3.85 21.96 -33.17
C GLN A 335 -3.37 22.50 -34.52
N VAL A 336 -2.06 22.72 -34.68
CA VAL A 336 -1.44 23.17 -35.94
C VAL A 336 -1.64 22.12 -37.04
N ILE A 337 -1.40 20.85 -36.75
CA ILE A 337 -1.66 19.74 -37.70
C ILE A 337 -3.14 19.73 -38.11
N ARG A 338 -4.06 19.87 -37.16
CA ARG A 338 -5.50 19.93 -37.42
C ARG A 338 -5.88 21.13 -38.29
N GLN A 339 -5.34 22.32 -38.00
CA GLN A 339 -5.57 23.52 -38.81
C GLN A 339 -5.06 23.32 -40.24
N ASN A 340 -3.88 22.73 -40.43
CA ASN A 340 -3.33 22.43 -41.75
C ASN A 340 -4.20 21.42 -42.53
N LEU A 341 -4.69 20.38 -41.86
CA LEU A 341 -5.63 19.42 -42.47
C LEU A 341 -6.95 20.10 -42.86
N TRP A 342 -7.46 20.98 -42.00
CA TRP A 342 -8.69 21.71 -42.26
C TRP A 342 -8.55 22.70 -43.41
N ALA A 343 -7.43 23.45 -43.48
CA ALA A 343 -7.12 24.33 -44.60
C ALA A 343 -7.03 23.55 -45.93
N LYS A 344 -6.38 22.37 -45.94
CA LYS A 344 -6.34 21.49 -47.11
C LYS A 344 -7.73 20.99 -47.53
N ALA A 345 -8.58 20.64 -46.57
CA ALA A 345 -9.95 20.22 -46.83
C ALA A 345 -10.78 21.38 -47.40
N SER A 346 -10.69 22.56 -46.80
CA SER A 346 -11.37 23.78 -47.26
C SER A 346 -10.97 24.15 -48.68
N ALA A 347 -9.67 24.14 -49.00
CA ALA A 347 -9.18 24.40 -50.36
C ALA A 347 -9.72 23.39 -51.38
N LYS A 348 -9.85 22.10 -51.01
CA LYS A 348 -10.48 21.09 -51.87
C LYS A 348 -11.95 21.35 -52.10
N ASP A 349 -12.68 21.76 -51.06
CA ASP A 349 -14.11 22.06 -51.17
C ASP A 349 -14.36 23.35 -51.98
N GLU A 350 -13.51 24.37 -51.82
CA GLU A 350 -13.53 25.56 -52.68
C GLU A 350 -13.26 25.20 -54.14
N LYS A 351 -12.28 24.33 -54.40
CA LYS A 351 -12.01 23.83 -55.75
C LYS A 351 -13.22 23.08 -56.32
N ARG A 352 -13.84 22.18 -55.56
CA ARG A 352 -15.07 21.48 -55.98
C ARG A 352 -16.21 22.44 -56.28
N LYS A 353 -16.38 23.50 -55.47
CA LYS A 353 -17.39 24.53 -55.72
C LYS A 353 -17.08 25.31 -57.00
N ALA A 354 -15.82 25.65 -57.24
CA ALA A 354 -15.39 26.31 -58.47
C ALA A 354 -15.59 25.41 -59.70
N ASP A 355 -15.21 24.14 -59.62
CA ASP A 355 -15.38 23.15 -60.68
C ASP A 355 -16.88 22.93 -60.99
N ASN A 356 -17.72 22.80 -59.95
CA ASN A 356 -19.18 22.70 -60.11
C ASN A 356 -19.77 23.96 -60.76
N LYS A 357 -19.29 25.15 -60.37
CA LYS A 357 -19.73 26.40 -60.98
C LYS A 357 -19.32 26.47 -62.45
N ALA A 358 -18.06 26.14 -62.77
CA ALA A 358 -17.57 26.09 -64.14
C ALA A 358 -18.34 25.07 -65.00
N ALA A 359 -18.71 23.91 -64.44
CA ALA A 359 -19.53 22.91 -65.12
C ALA A 359 -20.95 23.44 -65.41
N LEU A 360 -21.57 24.15 -64.46
CA LEU A 360 -22.87 24.80 -64.65
C LEU A 360 -22.80 25.91 -65.71
N ASP A 361 -21.74 26.73 -65.67
CA ASP A 361 -21.52 27.81 -66.65
C ASP A 361 -21.27 27.23 -68.05
N ALA A 362 -20.49 26.16 -68.18
CA ALA A 362 -20.28 25.45 -69.44
C ALA A 362 -21.58 24.82 -69.98
N LEU A 363 -22.42 24.26 -69.11
CA LEU A 363 -23.74 23.75 -69.49
C LEU A 363 -24.68 24.87 -69.96
N ALA A 364 -24.61 26.05 -69.33
CA ALA A 364 -25.35 27.23 -69.76
C ALA A 364 -24.90 27.70 -71.15
N GLN A 365 -23.57 27.79 -71.38
CA GLN A 365 -23.01 28.13 -72.69
C GLN A 365 -23.37 27.10 -73.77
N GLN A 366 -23.33 25.80 -73.45
CA GLN A 366 -23.78 24.75 -74.38
C GLN A 366 -25.27 24.88 -74.72
N LYS A 367 -26.12 25.23 -73.75
CA LYS A 367 -27.54 25.50 -74.02
C LYS A 367 -27.72 26.71 -74.92
N GLU A 368 -26.94 27.78 -74.74
CA GLU A 368 -26.97 28.94 -75.65
C GLU A 368 -26.47 28.60 -77.05
N HIS A 369 -25.34 27.90 -77.17
CA HIS A 369 -24.84 27.40 -78.45
C HIS A 369 -25.82 26.45 -79.13
N ALA A 370 -26.49 25.57 -78.38
CA ALA A 370 -27.53 24.69 -78.91
C ALA A 370 -28.76 25.48 -79.38
N LYS A 371 -29.17 26.54 -78.66
CA LYS A 371 -30.22 27.46 -79.11
C LYS A 371 -29.83 28.18 -80.41
N GLN A 372 -28.59 28.70 -80.48
CA GLN A 372 -28.07 29.36 -81.67
C GLN A 372 -27.92 28.39 -82.85
N ALA A 373 -27.45 27.17 -82.62
CA ALA A 373 -27.34 26.11 -83.62
C ALA A 373 -28.71 25.58 -84.07
N ALA A 374 -29.71 25.50 -83.18
CA ALA A 374 -31.09 25.19 -83.56
C ALA A 374 -31.70 26.30 -84.42
N LEU A 375 -31.33 27.56 -84.18
CA LEU A 375 -31.69 28.71 -85.03
C LEU A 375 -31.01 28.68 -86.41
N LEU A 376 -29.80 28.11 -86.51
CA LEU A 376 -29.01 28.03 -87.75
C LEU A 376 -29.15 26.67 -88.50
N GLY A 377 -29.87 25.71 -87.92
CA GLY A 377 -29.75 24.28 -88.23
C GLY A 377 -31.00 23.60 -88.79
N MET A 378 -31.83 24.28 -89.56
CA MET A 378 -32.80 23.63 -90.46
C MET A 378 -32.14 23.19 -91.78
N THR A 379 -31.14 22.29 -91.76
CA THR A 379 -30.80 21.43 -92.92
C THR A 379 -29.83 20.31 -92.55
N LYS A 380 -30.28 19.06 -92.74
CA LYS A 380 -29.57 17.77 -93.00
C LYS A 380 -28.08 17.62 -92.62
N LYS A 381 -27.73 16.60 -91.83
CA LYS A 381 -27.20 15.27 -92.27
C LYS A 381 -26.73 14.43 -91.08
N LYS A 382 -27.11 13.15 -91.09
CA LYS A 382 -26.65 12.07 -90.20
C LYS A 382 -25.15 11.81 -90.44
N ARG A 383 -24.31 11.89 -89.41
CA ARG A 383 -22.89 11.50 -89.46
C ARG A 383 -22.53 10.62 -88.26
N GLU A 384 -21.69 9.64 -88.55
CA GLU A 384 -21.42 8.42 -87.80
C GLU A 384 -20.63 8.65 -86.51
N ARG A 385 -21.00 7.88 -85.47
CA ARG A 385 -20.26 7.74 -84.21
C ARG A 385 -18.94 7.01 -84.48
N LYS A 386 -17.81 7.68 -84.22
CA LYS A 386 -16.48 7.07 -84.19
C LYS A 386 -15.91 7.06 -82.77
N SER A 387 -15.42 5.86 -82.42
CA SER A 387 -14.44 5.47 -81.40
C SER A 387 -14.76 5.69 -79.91
N ASP A 388 -15.41 4.68 -79.32
CA ASP A 388 -15.43 4.39 -77.87
C ASP A 388 -14.08 3.87 -77.33
N ALA A 389 -13.07 3.64 -78.18
CA ALA A 389 -11.80 3.02 -77.77
C ALA A 389 -10.79 3.93 -77.05
N ARG A 390 -10.99 5.26 -76.99
CA ARG A 390 -10.07 6.20 -76.31
C ARG A 390 -10.45 6.54 -74.87
N MET A 391 -11.72 6.38 -74.49
CA MET A 391 -12.20 6.62 -73.13
C MET A 391 -11.76 5.50 -72.17
N ASP A 392 -11.69 4.25 -72.67
CA ASP A 392 -11.21 3.09 -71.90
C ASP A 392 -9.73 3.23 -71.47
N ALA A 393 -8.88 3.87 -72.29
CA ALA A 393 -7.47 4.05 -71.96
C ALA A 393 -7.26 5.05 -70.81
N VAL A 394 -8.03 6.14 -70.78
CA VAL A 394 -7.95 7.15 -69.71
C VAL A 394 -8.57 6.64 -68.42
N GLU A 395 -9.69 5.89 -68.48
CA GLU A 395 -10.26 5.23 -67.30
C GLU A 395 -9.33 4.14 -66.72
N ALA A 396 -8.61 3.40 -67.59
CA ALA A 396 -7.62 2.43 -67.16
C ALA A 396 -6.43 3.08 -66.44
N GLU A 397 -5.93 4.21 -66.94
CA GLU A 397 -4.83 4.96 -66.33
C GLU A 397 -5.25 5.57 -64.97
N MET A 398 -6.47 6.09 -64.86
CA MET A 398 -7.02 6.62 -63.60
C MET A 398 -7.23 5.50 -62.55
N ARG A 399 -7.67 4.30 -62.97
CA ARG A 399 -7.74 3.13 -62.09
C ARG A 399 -6.37 2.68 -61.59
N GLN A 400 -5.35 2.70 -62.45
CA GLN A 400 -3.98 2.38 -62.04
C GLN A 400 -3.42 3.40 -61.05
N GLN A 401 -3.71 4.70 -61.22
CA GLN A 401 -3.31 5.73 -60.24
C GLN A 401 -3.99 5.53 -58.88
N LEU A 402 -5.30 5.23 -58.86
CA LEU A 402 -6.03 4.95 -57.61
C LEU A 402 -5.55 3.66 -56.92
N GLU A 403 -5.21 2.62 -57.69
CA GLU A 403 -4.58 1.42 -57.12
C GLU A 403 -3.18 1.68 -56.57
N ALA A 404 -2.38 2.52 -57.24
CA ALA A 404 -1.06 2.91 -56.76
C ALA A 404 -1.15 3.75 -55.47
N GLU A 405 -2.06 4.72 -55.40
CA GLU A 405 -2.34 5.49 -54.17
C GLU A 405 -2.90 4.59 -53.06
N GLY A 406 -3.77 3.63 -53.40
CA GLY A 406 -4.28 2.62 -52.47
C GLY A 406 -3.16 1.80 -51.84
N LYS A 407 -2.22 1.31 -52.65
CA LYS A 407 -1.02 0.57 -52.19
C LYS A 407 -0.09 1.44 -51.33
N GLN A 408 0.09 2.72 -51.67
CA GLN A 408 0.88 3.65 -50.86
C GLN A 408 0.22 3.92 -49.50
N ASN A 409 -1.09 4.14 -49.46
CA ASN A 409 -1.84 4.30 -48.21
C ASN A 409 -1.83 3.03 -47.35
N GLU A 410 -1.93 1.85 -47.96
CA GLU A 410 -1.83 0.59 -47.22
C GLU A 410 -0.43 0.42 -46.60
N ASN A 411 0.63 0.77 -47.34
CA ASN A 411 2.00 0.75 -46.82
C ASN A 411 2.23 1.80 -45.72
N ALA A 412 1.61 2.99 -45.81
CA ALA A 412 1.65 4.00 -44.76
C ALA A 412 0.96 3.49 -43.47
N LYS A 413 -0.24 2.91 -43.58
CA LYS A 413 -0.94 2.28 -42.45
C LYS A 413 -0.12 1.15 -41.80
N LYS A 414 0.58 0.34 -42.60
CA LYS A 414 1.49 -0.70 -42.08
C LYS A 414 2.67 -0.08 -41.31
N ARG A 415 3.23 1.03 -41.76
CA ARG A 415 4.29 1.76 -41.04
C ARG A 415 3.77 2.37 -39.73
N ASP A 416 2.62 3.03 -39.75
CA ASP A 416 2.01 3.64 -38.56
C ASP A 416 1.66 2.57 -37.52
N SER A 417 1.07 1.45 -37.93
CA SER A 417 0.78 0.33 -37.01
C SER A 417 2.05 -0.27 -36.38
N LYS A 418 3.16 -0.32 -37.14
CA LYS A 418 4.46 -0.75 -36.61
C LYS A 418 5.01 0.26 -35.60
N PHE A 419 4.85 1.55 -35.85
CA PHE A 419 5.28 2.61 -34.95
C PHE A 419 4.49 2.58 -33.64
N ILE A 420 3.16 2.50 -33.71
CA ILE A 420 2.26 2.35 -32.55
C ILE A 420 2.64 1.12 -31.73
N ARG A 421 2.95 -0.02 -32.38
CA ARG A 421 3.36 -1.24 -31.68
C ARG A 421 4.72 -1.11 -30.99
N ILE A 422 5.66 -0.35 -31.58
CA ILE A 422 6.96 -0.07 -30.96
C ILE A 422 6.78 0.87 -29.77
N GLU A 423 5.93 1.88 -29.89
CA GLU A 423 5.63 2.85 -28.84
C GLU A 423 4.89 2.19 -27.66
N ALA A 424 3.90 1.34 -27.93
CA ALA A 424 3.25 0.51 -26.91
C ALA A 424 4.27 -0.36 -26.14
N LYS A 425 5.19 -1.04 -26.85
CA LYS A 425 6.26 -1.82 -26.21
C LYS A 425 7.22 -0.97 -25.36
N LYS A 426 7.48 0.28 -25.75
CA LYS A 426 8.31 1.21 -24.95
C LYS A 426 7.55 1.63 -23.69
N ASN A 427 6.28 1.99 -23.82
CA ASN A 427 5.42 2.34 -22.69
C ASN A 427 5.27 1.17 -21.71
N ASP A 428 5.04 -0.06 -22.20
CA ASP A 428 4.94 -1.25 -21.35
C ASP A 428 6.23 -1.50 -20.56
N ARG A 429 7.40 -1.30 -21.19
CA ARG A 429 8.71 -1.41 -20.50
C ARG A 429 8.90 -0.32 -19.46
N GLU A 430 8.45 0.90 -19.70
CA GLU A 430 8.49 1.98 -18.71
C GLU A 430 7.55 1.70 -17.54
N VAL A 431 6.33 1.23 -17.82
CA VAL A 431 5.36 0.81 -16.79
C VAL A 431 5.95 -0.31 -15.93
N GLN A 432 6.55 -1.34 -16.53
CA GLN A 432 7.21 -2.42 -15.77
C GLN A 432 8.38 -1.92 -14.92
N LYS A 433 9.20 -0.99 -15.42
CA LYS A 433 10.27 -0.36 -14.63
C LYS A 433 9.71 0.40 -13.43
N VAL A 434 8.62 1.13 -13.61
CA VAL A 434 7.96 1.89 -12.52
C VAL A 434 7.33 0.94 -11.50
N ILE A 435 6.70 -0.15 -11.94
CA ILE A 435 6.15 -1.18 -11.05
C ILE A 435 7.28 -1.82 -10.23
N GLY A 436 8.34 -2.31 -10.88
CA GLY A 436 9.48 -2.90 -10.17
C GLY A 436 10.19 -1.94 -9.21
N TRP A 437 10.27 -0.64 -9.56
CA TRP A 437 10.79 0.37 -8.65
C TRP A 437 9.88 0.59 -7.42
N LYS A 438 8.55 0.60 -7.62
CA LYS A 438 7.59 0.70 -6.51
C LYS A 438 7.64 -0.52 -5.60
N GLU A 439 7.68 -1.72 -6.17
CA GLU A 439 7.81 -2.98 -5.43
C GLU A 439 9.10 -3.01 -4.62
N SER A 440 10.23 -2.67 -5.24
CA SER A 440 11.53 -2.58 -4.53
C SER A 440 11.49 -1.54 -3.40
N LYS A 441 10.81 -0.40 -3.58
CA LYS A 441 10.63 0.60 -2.52
C LYS A 441 9.73 0.12 -1.38
N ILE A 442 8.70 -0.66 -1.70
CA ILE A 442 7.81 -1.28 -0.72
C ILE A 442 8.59 -2.34 0.08
N GLU A 443 9.36 -3.19 -0.58
CA GLU A 443 10.24 -4.17 0.09
C GLU A 443 11.29 -3.50 0.99
N GLU A 444 11.93 -2.42 0.52
CA GLU A 444 12.87 -1.64 1.34
C GLU A 444 12.19 -1.04 2.58
N ALA A 445 10.95 -0.56 2.43
CA ALA A 445 10.17 -0.03 3.55
C ALA A 445 9.78 -1.12 4.56
N TYR A 446 9.33 -2.28 4.09
CA TYR A 446 9.04 -3.44 4.95
C TYR A 446 10.29 -3.97 5.66
N ALA A 447 11.44 -4.02 4.97
CA ALA A 447 12.72 -4.41 5.57
C ALA A 447 13.13 -3.45 6.69
N LYS A 448 13.03 -2.13 6.46
CA LYS A 448 13.29 -1.11 7.49
C LYS A 448 12.31 -1.20 8.67
N GLN A 449 11.04 -1.52 8.40
CA GLN A 449 10.05 -1.70 9.46
C GLN A 449 10.35 -2.93 10.31
N ARG A 450 10.75 -4.05 9.67
CA ARG A 450 11.18 -5.26 10.37
C ARG A 450 12.42 -5.01 11.23
N GLU A 451 13.43 -4.32 10.70
CA GLU A 451 14.64 -3.96 11.46
C GLU A 451 14.29 -3.07 12.68
N ARG A 452 13.33 -2.14 12.54
CA ARG A 452 12.85 -1.33 13.66
C ARG A 452 12.12 -2.18 14.72
N GLN A 453 11.30 -3.14 14.30
CA GLN A 453 10.61 -4.06 15.20
C GLN A 453 11.60 -4.96 15.94
N GLU A 454 12.62 -5.48 15.26
CA GLU A 454 13.68 -6.29 15.86
C GLU A 454 14.50 -5.46 16.88
N LYS A 455 14.88 -4.23 16.54
CA LYS A 455 15.55 -3.32 17.51
C LYS A 455 14.66 -2.96 18.70
N ALA A 456 13.36 -2.76 18.49
CA ALA A 456 12.41 -2.51 19.56
C ALA A 456 12.24 -3.73 20.48
N ALA A 457 12.19 -4.93 19.91
CA ALA A 457 12.14 -6.18 20.65
C ALA A 457 13.41 -6.39 21.49
N GLN A 458 14.60 -6.16 20.91
CA GLN A 458 15.88 -6.22 21.63
C GLN A 458 15.95 -5.22 22.78
N LEU A 459 15.46 -3.99 22.59
CA LEU A 459 15.37 -3.00 23.66
C LEU A 459 14.39 -3.43 24.76
N ALA A 460 13.25 -4.01 24.40
CA ALA A 460 12.27 -4.51 25.36
C ALA A 460 12.83 -5.68 26.19
N GLU A 461 13.58 -6.59 25.57
CA GLU A 461 14.30 -7.66 26.27
C GLU A 461 15.38 -7.11 27.20
N ALA A 462 16.20 -6.16 26.74
CA ALA A 462 17.22 -5.53 27.57
C ALA A 462 16.62 -4.79 28.79
N ILE A 463 15.46 -4.16 28.64
CA ILE A 463 14.73 -3.53 29.75
C ILE A 463 14.22 -4.59 30.74
N LYS A 464 13.65 -5.70 30.24
CA LYS A 464 13.20 -6.82 31.08
C LYS A 464 14.35 -7.43 31.87
N GLU A 465 15.51 -7.59 31.24
CA GLU A 465 16.71 -8.11 31.90
C GLU A 465 17.21 -7.17 32.99
N LYS A 466 17.28 -5.86 32.73
CA LYS A 466 17.63 -4.86 33.75
C LYS A 466 16.65 -4.86 34.93
N LEU A 467 15.35 -4.93 34.67
CA LEU A 467 14.34 -5.02 35.74
C LEU A 467 14.50 -6.31 36.56
N ALA A 468 14.85 -7.42 35.92
CA ALA A 468 15.11 -8.68 36.60
C ALA A 468 16.40 -8.61 37.44
N GLU A 469 17.46 -7.95 36.96
CA GLU A 469 18.68 -7.69 37.73
C GLU A 469 18.43 -6.76 38.92
N GLU A 470 17.65 -5.70 38.73
CA GLU A 470 17.22 -4.81 39.81
C GLU A 470 16.43 -5.57 40.87
N ALA A 471 15.50 -6.44 40.48
CA ALA A 471 14.77 -7.29 41.41
C ALA A 471 15.71 -8.23 42.20
N ARG A 472 16.66 -8.89 41.50
CA ARG A 472 17.67 -9.74 42.16
C ARG A 472 18.55 -8.95 43.13
N SER A 473 18.95 -7.73 42.77
CA SER A 473 19.78 -6.89 43.63
C SER A 473 19.01 -6.39 44.87
N ARG A 474 17.72 -6.05 44.73
CA ARG A 474 16.83 -5.75 45.88
C ARG A 474 16.71 -6.95 46.82
N ASP A 475 16.47 -8.14 46.30
CA ASP A 475 16.40 -9.37 47.11
C ASP A 475 17.70 -9.62 47.89
N VAL A 476 18.86 -9.43 47.26
CA VAL A 476 20.17 -9.56 47.91
C VAL A 476 20.33 -8.50 49.00
N GLN A 477 19.90 -7.26 48.74
CA GLN A 477 19.99 -6.16 49.70
C GLN A 477 19.08 -6.41 50.90
N GLU A 478 17.83 -6.84 50.69
CA GLU A 478 16.89 -7.21 51.76
C GLU A 478 17.44 -8.34 52.63
N ARG A 479 18.09 -9.35 52.04
CA ARG A 479 18.77 -10.42 52.80
C ARG A 479 19.91 -9.85 53.67
N LYS A 480 20.72 -8.94 53.13
CA LYS A 480 21.79 -8.28 53.90
C LYS A 480 21.24 -7.42 55.03
N ASP A 481 20.16 -6.69 54.80
CA ASP A 481 19.53 -5.84 55.81
C ASP A 481 18.87 -6.69 56.92
N LYS A 482 18.21 -7.80 56.57
CA LYS A 482 17.74 -8.79 57.56
C LYS A 482 18.89 -9.33 58.41
N MET A 483 20.02 -9.69 57.79
CA MET A 483 21.19 -10.16 58.53
C MET A 483 21.80 -9.08 59.44
N ARG A 484 21.83 -7.81 58.99
CA ARG A 484 22.26 -6.67 59.83
C ARG A 484 21.33 -6.45 61.01
N ASN A 485 20.02 -6.46 60.80
CA ASN A 485 19.02 -6.29 61.86
C ASN A 485 19.12 -7.42 62.88
N MET A 486 19.22 -8.68 62.44
CA MET A 486 19.45 -9.82 63.34
C MET A 486 20.75 -9.69 64.16
N ALA A 487 21.82 -9.17 63.56
CA ALA A 487 23.08 -8.92 64.27
C ALA A 487 22.96 -7.77 65.29
N GLN A 488 22.21 -6.72 64.96
CA GLN A 488 21.91 -5.61 65.89
C GLN A 488 21.05 -6.10 67.05
N ASP A 489 20.01 -6.88 66.79
CA ASP A 489 19.13 -7.46 67.81
C ASP A 489 19.90 -8.40 68.74
N ARG A 490 20.82 -9.22 68.20
CA ARG A 490 21.74 -10.02 69.04
C ARG A 490 22.59 -9.13 69.96
N LYS A 491 23.22 -8.08 69.42
CA LYS A 491 24.03 -7.14 70.22
C LYS A 491 23.20 -6.42 71.29
N LEU A 492 21.97 -6.02 70.96
CA LEU A 492 21.02 -5.42 71.89
C LEU A 492 20.64 -6.40 73.01
N GLY A 493 20.33 -7.65 72.64
CA GLY A 493 20.06 -8.73 73.59
C GLY A 493 21.23 -9.03 74.52
N GLU A 494 22.47 -9.03 74.02
CA GLU A 494 23.69 -9.16 74.84
C GLU A 494 23.88 -7.97 75.78
N ARG A 495 23.65 -6.74 75.30
CA ARG A 495 23.69 -5.53 76.14
C ARG A 495 22.67 -5.59 77.27
N MET A 496 21.45 -6.01 76.96
CA MET A 496 20.37 -6.16 77.94
C MET A 496 20.70 -7.24 78.99
N ARG A 497 21.31 -8.37 78.60
CA ARG A 497 21.80 -9.39 79.54
C ARG A 497 22.88 -8.87 80.49
N ARG A 498 23.74 -7.95 80.02
CA ARG A 498 24.76 -7.32 80.88
C ARG A 498 24.16 -6.31 81.86
N LEU A 499 23.13 -5.58 81.45
CA LEU A 499 22.48 -4.57 82.29
C LEU A 499 21.50 -5.17 83.30
N VAL A 500 20.84 -6.27 82.96
CA VAL A 500 19.84 -6.93 83.80
C VAL A 500 20.18 -8.42 83.95
N PRO A 501 20.89 -8.79 85.04
CA PRO A 501 21.17 -10.20 85.35
C PRO A 501 19.85 -10.98 85.50
N GLY A 502 19.63 -11.95 84.62
CA GLY A 502 18.38 -12.74 84.56
C GLY A 502 17.47 -12.44 83.37
N PHE A 503 17.78 -11.44 82.53
CA PHE A 503 17.01 -11.14 81.32
C PHE A 503 17.10 -12.28 80.30
N LYS A 504 16.05 -13.10 80.21
CA LYS A 504 15.85 -14.05 79.12
C LYS A 504 15.16 -13.30 77.98
N SER A 505 15.86 -13.08 76.87
CA SER A 505 15.18 -12.65 75.65
C SER A 505 14.23 -13.77 75.26
N GLU A 506 12.92 -13.57 75.44
CA GLU A 506 11.91 -14.47 74.87
C GLU A 506 12.20 -14.53 73.37
N GLY A 507 12.71 -15.68 72.94
CA GLY A 507 13.30 -15.82 71.62
C GLY A 507 12.24 -15.60 70.57
N SER A 508 12.48 -14.64 69.67
CA SER A 508 11.86 -14.67 68.36
C SER A 508 12.43 -15.90 67.64
N VAL A 509 11.77 -17.04 67.85
CA VAL A 509 12.02 -18.27 67.11
C VAL A 509 11.47 -18.06 65.70
N PHE A 510 12.22 -17.35 64.87
CA PHE A 510 12.02 -17.41 63.43
C PHE A 510 12.74 -18.66 62.94
N ARG A 511 12.05 -19.81 63.02
CA ARG A 511 12.46 -21.02 62.27
C ARG A 511 12.02 -20.81 60.82
N PRO A 512 12.96 -20.76 59.85
CA PRO A 512 12.59 -20.80 58.45
C PRO A 512 12.13 -22.23 58.11
N GLN A 513 10.93 -22.34 57.53
CA GLN A 513 10.54 -23.51 56.73
C GLN A 513 11.15 -23.42 55.35
#